data_AF-A0A529FBQ1-F1
#
_entry.id   AF-A0A529FBQ1-F1
#
_cell.length_a   1.000
_cell.length_b   1.000
_cell.length_c   1.000
_cell.angle_alpha   90.00
_cell.angle_beta   90.00
_cell.angle_gamma   90.00
#
_symmetry.space_group_name_H-M   'P 1'
#
loop_
_entity.id
_entity.type
_entity.pdbx_description
1 polymer ?
#
loop_
_entity_poly.entity_id
_entity_poly.type
_entity_poly.pdbx_seq_one_letter_code
_entity_poly.pdbx_strand_id
1 'polypeptide(L)'
;RQPGAGGFVDITSRAKKIVFSGFFNAGARLSLADSGIRIDQEGKVKKVVEEVEHISFSGKRAVAQGQDITYVTERCVMKLTPDGLMVTELAPGIDLERDVLAQADIPLGIA
;
A
#
# COMPACT_ATOMS: atom_id res chain seq x y z
N ARG A 1 17.56 13.24 2.41
CA ARG A 1 16.97 14.09 3.48
C ARG A 1 16.08 13.18 4.30
N GLN A 2 16.37 12.92 5.58
CA GLN A 2 15.45 12.16 6.43
C GLN A 2 14.34 13.12 6.88
N PRO A 3 13.08 12.95 6.45
CA PRO A 3 11.98 13.69 7.03
C PRO A 3 11.84 13.24 8.49
N GLY A 4 11.81 14.18 9.45
CA GLY A 4 11.46 13.84 10.83
C GLY A 4 10.02 13.32 10.90
N ALA A 5 9.71 12.50 11.91
CA ALA A 5 8.39 11.89 12.05
C ALA A 5 7.23 12.91 12.19
N GLY A 6 7.51 14.13 12.67
CA GLY A 6 6.46 15.10 12.99
C GLY A 6 5.38 14.48 13.90
N GLY A 7 4.12 14.85 13.70
CA GLY A 7 2.99 14.24 14.42
C GLY A 7 2.55 12.87 13.90
N PHE A 8 3.26 12.27 12.94
CA PHE A 8 2.85 11.00 12.32
C PHE A 8 2.75 9.86 13.34
N VAL A 9 3.72 9.75 14.24
CA VAL A 9 3.75 8.69 15.26
C VAL A 9 2.64 8.89 16.29
N ASP A 10 2.39 10.13 16.71
CA ASP A 10 1.31 10.44 17.65
C ASP A 10 -0.07 10.08 17.08
N ILE A 11 -0.30 10.40 15.81
CA ILE A 11 -1.56 10.09 15.11
C ILE A 11 -1.71 8.57 14.95
N THR A 12 -0.70 7.92 14.37
CA THR A 12 -0.79 6.49 14.02
C THR A 12 -0.79 5.57 15.23
N SER A 13 -0.23 6.00 16.37
CA SER A 13 -0.21 5.21 17.60
C SER A 13 -1.54 5.14 18.36
N ARG A 14 -2.51 6.03 18.07
CA ARG A 14 -3.79 6.11 18.79
C ARG A 14 -5.03 6.04 17.89
N ALA A 15 -4.91 6.33 16.60
CA ALA A 15 -6.05 6.33 15.69
C ALA A 15 -6.66 4.92 15.56
N LYS A 16 -7.98 4.79 15.71
CA LYS A 16 -8.66 3.49 15.56
C LYS A 16 -8.67 3.00 14.11
N LYS A 17 -8.75 3.93 13.17
CA LYS A 17 -8.77 3.68 11.73
C LYS A 17 -7.73 4.56 11.05
N ILE A 18 -6.90 3.97 10.21
CA ILE A 18 -5.82 4.64 9.50
C ILE A 18 -5.92 4.28 8.03
N VAL A 19 -5.96 5.29 7.18
CA VAL A 19 -5.91 5.13 5.72
C VAL A 19 -4.60 5.73 5.22
N PHE A 20 -3.67 4.87 4.84
CA PHE A 20 -2.49 5.27 4.09
C PHE A 20 -2.88 5.44 2.63
N SER A 21 -2.47 6.54 2.01
CA SER A 21 -2.75 6.82 0.61
C SER A 21 -1.46 7.18 -0.12
N GLY A 22 -1.30 6.64 -1.32
CA GLY A 22 -0.21 6.98 -2.22
C GLY A 22 0.00 5.92 -3.28
N PHE A 23 0.94 6.15 -4.19
CA PHE A 23 1.21 5.20 -5.26
C PHE A 23 1.65 3.82 -4.75
N PHE A 24 1.33 2.77 -5.48
CA PHE A 24 1.84 1.40 -5.25
C PHE A 24 3.35 1.35 -5.48
N ASN A 25 3.80 1.86 -6.63
CA ASN A 25 5.22 2.08 -6.94
C ASN A 25 5.50 3.57 -7.15
N ALA A 26 6.58 4.08 -6.58
CA ALA A 26 6.90 5.50 -6.69
C ALA A 26 7.39 5.86 -8.10
N GLY A 27 6.83 6.94 -8.66
CA GLY A 27 7.23 7.47 -9.97
C GLY A 27 6.50 6.86 -11.17
N ALA A 28 5.44 6.07 -10.94
CA ALA A 28 4.59 5.58 -12.01
C ALA A 28 3.90 6.74 -12.75
N ARG A 29 3.69 6.58 -14.06
CA ARG A 29 2.85 7.48 -14.88
C ARG A 29 1.61 6.71 -15.33
N LEU A 30 0.46 7.35 -15.16
CA LEU A 30 -0.83 6.75 -15.38
C LEU A 30 -1.67 7.64 -16.30
N SER A 31 -2.56 7.02 -17.05
CA SER A 31 -3.65 7.68 -17.75
C SER A 31 -4.98 7.01 -17.40
N LEU A 32 -6.06 7.76 -17.57
CA LEU A 32 -7.43 7.26 -17.48
C LEU A 32 -7.94 6.99 -18.90
N ALA A 33 -8.42 5.78 -19.13
CA ALA A 33 -9.11 5.36 -20.34
C ALA A 33 -10.54 4.92 -19.99
N ASP A 34 -11.38 4.71 -21.00
CA ASP A 34 -12.77 4.25 -20.79
C ASP A 34 -12.82 2.88 -20.07
N SER A 35 -11.80 2.05 -20.23
CA SER A 35 -11.65 0.76 -19.55
C SER A 35 -11.07 0.84 -18.13
N GLY A 36 -10.72 2.05 -17.66
CA GLY A 36 -10.12 2.29 -16.35
C GLY A 36 -8.70 2.84 -16.41
N ILE A 37 -7.90 2.52 -15.38
CA ILE A 37 -6.53 3.00 -15.24
C ILE A 37 -5.61 2.26 -16.21
N ARG A 38 -4.75 3.00 -16.89
CA ARG A 38 -3.63 2.47 -17.68
C ARG A 38 -2.31 2.92 -17.08
N ILE A 39 -1.41 1.97 -16.81
CA ILE A 39 -0.04 2.26 -16.39
C ILE A 39 0.80 2.52 -17.65
N ASP A 40 1.08 3.78 -17.96
CA ASP A 40 1.89 4.18 -19.12
C ASP A 40 3.38 3.93 -18.89
N GLN A 41 3.82 4.09 -17.64
CA GLN A 41 5.18 3.81 -17.20
C GLN A 41 5.14 3.33 -15.76
N GLU A 42 5.76 2.17 -15.49
CA GLU A 42 5.86 1.65 -14.13
C GLU A 42 6.81 2.50 -13.26
N GLY A 43 6.52 2.56 -11.97
CA GLY A 43 7.32 3.27 -10.98
C GLY A 43 8.68 2.60 -10.79
N LYS A 44 9.70 3.43 -10.52
CA LYS A 44 11.09 2.97 -10.37
C LYS A 44 11.39 2.38 -8.99
N VAL A 45 10.55 2.67 -8.00
CA VAL A 45 10.77 2.28 -6.61
C VAL A 45 9.57 1.49 -6.13
N LYS A 46 9.79 0.21 -5.85
CA LYS A 46 8.81 -0.66 -5.18
C LYS A 46 8.58 -0.19 -3.75
N LYS A 47 7.32 -0.20 -3.31
CA LYS A 47 6.96 0.20 -1.93
C LYS A 47 6.40 -0.93 -1.08
N VAL A 48 6.04 -2.04 -1.72
CA VAL A 48 5.70 -3.29 -1.04
C VAL A 48 6.94 -4.17 -1.09
N VAL A 49 7.80 -3.99 -0.07
CA VAL A 49 9.14 -4.59 0.01
C VAL A 49 9.22 -5.56 1.20
N GLU A 50 10.17 -6.49 1.16
CA GLU A 50 10.42 -7.45 2.25
C GLU A 50 10.88 -6.76 3.54
N GLU A 51 11.82 -5.82 3.43
CA GLU A 51 12.38 -5.10 4.56
C GLU A 51 12.39 -3.58 4.29
N VAL A 52 11.88 -2.82 5.25
CA VAL A 52 11.95 -1.35 5.22
C VAL A 52 13.22 -0.86 5.90
N GLU A 53 13.81 0.21 5.39
CA GLU A 53 15.03 0.81 5.97
C GLU A 53 14.81 1.28 7.42
N HIS A 54 13.64 1.85 7.70
CA HIS A 54 13.26 2.32 9.03
C HIS A 54 11.77 2.12 9.30
N ILE A 55 11.45 1.63 10.50
CA ILE A 55 10.05 1.43 10.94
C ILE A 55 9.53 2.71 11.59
N SER A 56 8.74 3.48 10.84
CA SER A 56 7.97 4.63 11.37
C SER A 56 6.55 4.27 11.82
N PHE A 57 6.05 3.12 11.36
CA PHE A 57 4.75 2.54 11.74
C PHE A 57 4.91 1.03 11.89
N SER A 58 4.45 0.46 13.01
CA SER A 58 4.54 -0.98 13.26
C SER A 58 3.20 -1.67 12.98
N GLY A 59 3.12 -2.38 11.85
CA GLY A 59 1.93 -3.16 11.49
C GLY A 59 1.60 -4.24 12.53
N LYS A 60 2.62 -4.94 13.06
CA LYS A 60 2.44 -5.95 14.12
C LYS A 60 1.75 -5.37 15.35
N ARG A 61 2.15 -4.18 15.78
CA ARG A 61 1.51 -3.47 16.89
C ARG A 61 0.08 -3.06 16.56
N ALA A 62 -0.17 -2.57 15.34
CA ALA A 62 -1.50 -2.15 14.92
C ALA A 62 -2.50 -3.31 14.92
N VAL A 63 -2.10 -4.49 14.44
CA VAL A 63 -2.89 -5.72 14.52
C VAL A 63 -3.17 -6.08 15.98
N ALA A 64 -2.17 -6.09 16.84
CA ALA A 64 -2.33 -6.41 18.27
C ALA A 64 -3.27 -5.43 19.00
N GLN A 65 -3.38 -4.19 18.52
CA GLN A 65 -4.27 -3.16 19.06
C GLN A 65 -5.68 -3.18 18.43
N GLY A 66 -5.92 -4.02 17.43
CA GLY A 66 -7.18 -4.05 16.70
C GLY A 66 -7.44 -2.78 15.87
N GLN A 67 -6.39 -2.09 15.41
CA GLN A 67 -6.54 -0.93 14.53
C GLN A 67 -6.96 -1.37 13.12
N ASP A 68 -7.87 -0.64 12.48
CA ASP A 68 -8.26 -0.85 11.09
C ASP A 68 -7.32 -0.07 10.16
N ILE A 69 -6.44 -0.80 9.45
CA ILE A 69 -5.43 -0.20 8.57
C ILE A 69 -5.76 -0.53 7.11
N THR A 70 -5.86 0.52 6.30
CA THR A 70 -6.11 0.43 4.86
C THR A 70 -5.02 1.17 4.10
N TYR A 71 -4.53 0.57 3.02
CA TYR A 71 -3.61 1.17 2.06
C TYR A 71 -4.37 1.36 0.75
N VAL A 72 -4.56 2.60 0.33
CA VAL A 72 -5.21 2.95 -0.93
C VAL A 72 -4.14 3.40 -1.90
N THR A 73 -4.10 2.74 -3.06
CA THR A 73 -3.20 3.08 -4.16
C THR A 73 -4.00 3.43 -5.41
N GLU A 74 -3.30 3.81 -6.47
CA GLU A 74 -3.92 3.97 -7.78
C GLU A 74 -4.53 2.65 -8.29
N ARG A 75 -3.92 1.50 -7.99
CA ARG A 75 -4.21 0.24 -8.69
C ARG A 75 -5.02 -0.75 -7.85
N CYS A 76 -4.90 -0.68 -6.54
CA CYS A 76 -5.61 -1.57 -5.62
C CYS A 76 -5.77 -0.95 -4.23
N VAL A 77 -6.72 -1.52 -3.46
CA VAL A 77 -6.85 -1.28 -2.02
C VAL A 77 -6.38 -2.51 -1.27
N MET A 78 -5.52 -2.32 -0.27
CA MET A 78 -5.04 -3.39 0.60
C MET A 78 -5.43 -3.14 2.06
N LYS A 79 -5.69 -4.22 2.80
CA LYS A 79 -5.89 -4.22 4.25
C LYS A 79 -4.69 -4.86 4.94
N LEU A 80 -4.33 -4.36 6.12
CA LEU A 80 -3.45 -5.09 7.03
C LEU A 80 -4.29 -6.10 7.81
N THR A 81 -3.88 -7.37 7.75
CA THR A 81 -4.50 -8.48 8.47
C THR A 81 -3.45 -9.14 9.39
N PRO A 82 -3.86 -10.06 10.29
CA PRO A 82 -2.91 -10.86 11.05
C PRO A 82 -1.91 -11.66 10.19
N ASP A 83 -2.32 -12.06 8.99
CA ASP A 83 -1.52 -12.87 8.07
C ASP A 83 -0.66 -12.03 7.10
N GLY A 84 -0.80 -10.70 7.14
CA GLY A 84 -0.08 -9.77 6.26
C GLY A 84 -0.99 -8.85 5.46
N LEU A 85 -0.47 -8.33 4.35
CA LEU A 85 -1.24 -7.46 3.46
C LEU A 85 -2.15 -8.29 2.56
N MET A 86 -3.41 -7.86 2.46
CA MET A 86 -4.43 -8.51 1.62
C MET A 86 -5.00 -7.49 0.64
N VAL A 87 -5.00 -7.81 -0.66
CA VAL A 87 -5.71 -7.06 -1.69
C VAL A 87 -7.20 -7.30 -1.53
N THR A 88 -7.96 -6.20 -1.45
CA THR A 88 -9.41 -6.19 -1.21
C THR A 88 -10.21 -5.55 -2.33
N GLU A 89 -9.60 -4.66 -3.10
CA GLU A 89 -10.21 -4.04 -4.27
C GLU A 89 -9.14 -3.87 -5.36
N LEU A 90 -9.56 -4.00 -6.62
CA LEU A 90 -8.73 -3.81 -7.81
C LEU A 90 -9.36 -2.70 -8.66
N ALA A 91 -8.56 -1.73 -9.08
CA ALA A 91 -9.07 -0.68 -9.95
C ALA A 91 -9.37 -1.24 -11.35
N PRO A 92 -10.42 -0.75 -12.04
CA PRO A 92 -10.68 -1.11 -13.42
C PRO A 92 -9.45 -0.83 -14.31
N GLY A 93 -9.19 -1.72 -15.27
CA GLY A 93 -8.04 -1.61 -16.18
C GLY A 93 -6.72 -2.17 -15.63
N ILE A 94 -6.66 -2.52 -14.35
CA ILE A 94 -5.50 -3.15 -13.71
C ILE A 94 -5.60 -4.67 -13.79
N ASP A 95 -4.49 -5.32 -14.12
CA ASP A 95 -4.34 -6.77 -14.06
C ASP A 95 -3.74 -7.20 -12.72
N LEU A 96 -4.42 -8.09 -11.98
CA LEU A 96 -4.00 -8.49 -10.64
C LEU A 96 -2.57 -9.08 -10.61
N GLU A 97 -2.28 -9.99 -11.53
CA GLU A 97 -1.00 -10.70 -11.55
C GLU A 97 0.13 -9.77 -11.99
N ARG A 98 -0.02 -9.11 -13.15
CA ARG A 98 1.03 -8.29 -13.76
C ARG A 98 1.28 -6.99 -12.99
N ASP A 99 0.20 -6.31 -12.60
CA ASP A 99 0.29 -4.93 -12.11
C ASP A 99 0.29 -4.87 -10.57
N VAL A 100 -0.10 -5.92 -9.85
CA VAL A 100 -0.10 -5.92 -8.37
C VAL A 100 0.83 -6.99 -7.80
N LEU A 101 0.57 -8.27 -8.04
CA LEU A 101 1.32 -9.36 -7.39
C LEU A 101 2.78 -9.41 -7.85
N ALA A 102 3.04 -9.32 -9.16
CA ALA A 102 4.40 -9.29 -9.70
C ALA A 102 5.18 -8.00 -9.33
N GLN A 103 4.49 -6.97 -8.85
CA GLN A 103 5.10 -5.70 -8.45
C GLN A 103 5.43 -5.63 -6.95
N ALA A 104 4.96 -6.60 -6.15
CA ALA A 104 5.30 -6.73 -4.74
C ALA A 104 6.50 -7.68 -4.55
N ASP A 105 7.34 -7.41 -3.55
CA ASP A 105 8.45 -8.31 -3.18
C ASP A 105 8.07 -9.32 -2.09
N ILE A 106 6.84 -9.23 -1.58
CA ILE A 106 6.27 -10.18 -0.63
C ILE A 106 4.95 -10.74 -1.16
N PRO A 107 4.54 -11.95 -0.74
CA PRO A 107 3.22 -12.47 -1.05
C PRO A 107 2.12 -11.55 -0.49
N LEU A 108 1.08 -11.34 -1.31
CA LEU A 108 -0.13 -10.64 -0.90
C LEU A 108 -1.29 -11.62 -0.84
N GLY A 109 -2.10 -11.53 0.21
CA GLY A 109 -3.39 -12.23 0.28
C GLY A 109 -4.38 -11.62 -0.73
N ILE A 110 -5.39 -12.38 -1.12
CA ILE A 110 -6.46 -11.94 -2.03
C ILE A 110 -7.79 -12.31 -1.37
N ALA A 111 -8.71 -11.36 -1.28
CA ALA A 111 -10.04 -11.53 -0.71
C ALA A 111 -11.03 -12.20 -1.69
#